data_AF-A0A925FHV6-F1
#
_entry.id   AF-A0A925FHV6-F1
#
_cell.length_a   1.000
_cell.length_b   1.000
_cell.length_c   1.000
_cell.angle_alpha   90.00
_cell.angle_beta   90.00
_cell.angle_gamma   90.00
#
_symmetry.space_group_name_H-M   'P 1'
#
loop_
_entity.id
_entity.type
_entity.pdbx_description
1 polymer ?
#
loop_
_entity_poly.entity_id
_entity_poly.type
_entity_poly.pdbx_seq_one_letter_code
_entity_poly.pdbx_strand_id
1 'polypeptide(L)'
;MTERTPALSTFTPRERALIRRLRTPLQVQRFLRAFPYNWKETLWTFRGVVQHGSAHCLEAVLFAATVLEQHGYPPLVLDLESQDKLDHVLFLYRQDGRWGTVARSRDEGLHGRKPVFRSLRALVNSYMDP
;
A
#
# COMPACT_ATOMS: atom_id res chain seq x y z
N MET A 1 -3.41 14.78 -16.21
CA MET A 1 -2.06 14.27 -15.88
C MET A 1 -1.77 13.13 -16.83
N THR A 2 -0.80 13.29 -17.72
CA THR A 2 -0.24 12.18 -18.51
C THR A 2 0.35 11.17 -17.51
N GLU A 3 -0.23 9.97 -17.45
CA GLU A 3 0.19 8.92 -16.52
C GLU A 3 1.65 8.54 -16.82
N ARG A 4 2.57 8.83 -15.89
CA ARG A 4 3.97 8.40 -15.97
C ARG A 4 4.13 6.95 -15.48
N THR A 5 3.16 6.10 -15.79
CA THR A 5 3.19 4.69 -15.40
C THR A 5 4.31 4.00 -16.20
N PRO A 6 5.33 3.41 -15.55
CA PRO A 6 6.42 2.75 -16.27
C PRO A 6 5.90 1.60 -17.13
N ALA A 7 6.46 1.42 -18.33
CA ALA A 7 6.11 0.29 -19.18
C ALA A 7 6.42 -1.05 -18.49
N LEU A 8 5.56 -2.06 -18.68
CA LEU A 8 5.75 -3.38 -18.08
C LEU A 8 7.10 -4.03 -18.45
N SER A 9 7.67 -3.70 -19.61
CA SER A 9 8.97 -4.20 -20.07
C SER A 9 10.14 -3.81 -19.16
N THR A 10 10.01 -2.73 -18.37
CA THR A 10 11.02 -2.26 -17.40
C THR A 10 11.18 -3.19 -16.19
N PHE A 11 10.19 -4.03 -15.91
CA PHE A 11 10.17 -4.96 -14.79
C PHE A 11 10.74 -6.32 -15.18
N THR A 12 11.35 -7.05 -14.24
CA THR A 12 11.82 -8.43 -14.48
C THR A 12 10.65 -9.40 -14.71
N PRO A 13 10.85 -10.61 -15.28
CA PRO A 13 9.77 -11.58 -15.44
C PRO A 13 9.01 -11.89 -14.14
N ARG A 14 9.73 -12.02 -13.01
CA ARG A 14 9.16 -12.24 -11.67
C ARG A 14 8.30 -11.06 -11.22
N GLU A 15 8.80 -9.84 -11.37
CA GLU A 15 8.09 -8.61 -11.03
C GLU A 15 6.82 -8.44 -11.88
N ARG A 16 6.92 -8.64 -13.21
CA ARG A 16 5.77 -8.61 -14.11
C ARG A 16 4.71 -9.63 -13.73
N ALA A 17 5.10 -10.83 -13.32
CA ALA A 17 4.17 -11.86 -12.88
C ALA A 17 3.40 -11.42 -11.62
N LEU A 18 4.08 -10.77 -10.66
CA LEU A 18 3.44 -10.20 -9.48
C LEU A 18 2.46 -9.08 -9.86
N ILE A 19 2.91 -8.12 -10.65
CA ILE A 19 2.09 -6.99 -11.12
C ILE A 19 0.81 -7.50 -11.81
N ARG A 20 0.93 -8.44 -12.76
CA ARG A 20 -0.22 -9.00 -13.49
C ARG A 20 -1.20 -9.77 -12.61
N ARG A 21 -0.72 -10.37 -11.51
CA ARG A 21 -1.53 -11.17 -10.58
C ARG A 21 -2.27 -10.31 -9.56
N LEU A 22 -1.65 -9.23 -9.10
CA LEU A 22 -2.16 -8.36 -8.03
C LEU A 22 -2.87 -7.14 -8.62
N ARG A 23 -4.09 -7.34 -9.14
CA ARG A 23 -4.82 -6.34 -9.94
C ARG A 23 -5.68 -5.38 -9.11
N THR A 24 -5.93 -5.70 -7.85
CA THR A 24 -6.86 -4.96 -6.99
C THR A 24 -6.22 -4.64 -5.64
N PRO A 25 -6.65 -3.55 -4.97
CA PRO A 25 -6.20 -3.21 -3.63
C PRO A 25 -6.37 -4.37 -2.63
N LEU A 26 -7.46 -5.14 -2.74
CA LEU A 26 -7.69 -6.31 -1.88
C LEU A 26 -6.65 -7.42 -2.10
N GLN A 27 -6.27 -7.70 -3.35
CA GLN A 27 -5.23 -8.68 -3.66
C GLN A 27 -3.86 -8.23 -3.14
N VAL A 28 -3.52 -6.95 -3.31
CA VAL A 28 -2.29 -6.37 -2.77
C VAL A 28 -2.29 -6.41 -1.24
N GLN A 29 -3.39 -6.05 -0.58
CA GLN A 29 -3.52 -6.12 0.88
C GLN A 29 -3.31 -7.54 1.41
N ARG A 30 -3.91 -8.55 0.77
CA ARG A 30 -3.73 -9.96 1.16
C ARG A 30 -2.29 -10.42 0.97
N PHE A 31 -1.65 -10.00 -0.14
CA PHE A 31 -0.26 -10.32 -0.41
C PHE A 31 0.67 -9.72 0.64
N LEU A 32 0.55 -8.42 0.93
CA LEU A 32 1.39 -7.73 1.91
C LEU A 32 1.13 -8.20 3.35
N ARG A 33 -0.10 -8.58 3.69
CA ARG A 33 -0.42 -9.13 5.03
C ARG A 33 0.24 -10.49 5.27
N ALA A 34 0.53 -11.26 4.23
CA ALA A 34 1.23 -12.53 4.35
C ALA A 34 2.75 -12.37 4.60
N PHE A 35 3.30 -11.17 4.41
CA PHE A 35 4.72 -10.91 4.65
C PHE A 35 5.00 -10.66 6.14
N PRO A 36 6.13 -11.17 6.68
CA PRO A 36 6.61 -10.72 7.98
C PRO A 36 6.87 -9.21 7.97
N TYR A 37 6.66 -8.58 9.12
CA TYR A 37 7.00 -7.17 9.29
C TYR A 37 8.51 -6.99 9.25
N ASN A 38 8.99 -6.00 8.51
CA ASN A 38 10.40 -5.65 8.48
C ASN A 38 10.75 -4.72 9.66
N TRP A 39 11.60 -5.19 10.58
CA TRP A 39 12.02 -4.43 11.76
C TRP A 39 13.29 -3.60 11.55
N LYS A 40 13.90 -3.66 10.36
CA LYS A 40 15.13 -2.96 10.05
C LYS A 40 14.83 -1.54 9.57
N GLU A 41 15.77 -0.64 9.81
CA GLU A 41 15.77 0.72 9.25
C GLU A 41 16.21 0.67 7.78
N THR A 42 15.28 0.34 6.89
CA THR A 42 15.52 0.27 5.44
C THR A 42 14.59 1.22 4.69
N LEU A 43 14.89 1.42 3.40
CA LEU A 43 14.06 2.20 2.48
C LEU A 43 13.92 1.43 1.16
N TRP A 44 13.49 0.17 1.26
CA TRP A 44 13.37 -0.66 0.07
C TRP A 44 12.27 -0.15 -0.87
N THR A 45 12.65 -0.02 -2.14
CA THR A 45 11.69 0.15 -3.23
C THR A 45 10.90 -1.15 -3.45
N PHE A 46 9.95 -1.13 -4.39
CA PHE A 46 9.25 -2.33 -4.86
C PHE A 46 10.18 -3.53 -5.09
N ARG A 47 11.35 -3.32 -5.69
CA ARG A 47 12.31 -4.42 -5.97
C ARG A 47 12.87 -5.04 -4.71
N GLY A 48 13.18 -4.24 -3.70
CA GLY A 48 13.67 -4.75 -2.41
C GLY A 48 12.60 -5.55 -1.68
N VAL A 49 11.35 -5.08 -1.67
CA VAL A 49 10.21 -5.83 -1.11
C VAL A 49 10.01 -7.17 -1.82
N VAL A 50 10.10 -7.20 -3.16
CA VAL A 50 10.00 -8.44 -3.95
C VAL A 50 11.14 -9.41 -3.65
N GLN A 51 12.36 -8.89 -3.49
CA GLN A 51 13.57 -9.67 -3.23
C GLN A 51 13.55 -10.29 -1.83
N HIS A 52 13.24 -9.49 -0.81
CA HIS A 52 13.36 -9.88 0.59
C HIS A 52 12.09 -10.52 1.16
N GLY A 53 10.93 -10.25 0.57
CA GLY A 53 9.65 -10.84 1.02
C GLY A 53 9.21 -10.34 2.39
N SER A 54 9.65 -9.15 2.80
CA SER A 54 9.22 -8.45 4.02
C SER A 54 9.12 -6.95 3.73
N ALA A 55 8.33 -6.24 4.54
CA ALA A 55 8.16 -4.80 4.43
C ALA A 55 7.67 -4.19 5.74
N HIS A 56 8.06 -2.94 6.03
CA HIS A 56 7.34 -2.06 6.96
C HIS A 56 6.36 -1.15 6.19
N CYS A 57 5.68 -0.23 6.89
CA CYS A 57 4.59 0.59 6.34
C CYS A 57 4.99 1.32 5.03
N LEU A 58 6.06 2.10 5.04
CA LEU A 58 6.54 2.85 3.87
C LEU A 58 6.88 1.93 2.67
N GLU A 59 7.66 0.88 2.90
CA GLU A 59 8.05 -0.06 1.85
C GLU A 59 6.83 -0.78 1.23
N ALA A 60 5.83 -1.09 2.06
CA ALA A 60 4.56 -1.67 1.63
C ALA A 60 3.75 -0.69 0.76
N VAL A 61 3.78 0.61 1.07
CA VAL A 61 3.14 1.64 0.25
C VAL A 61 3.85 1.78 -1.11
N LEU A 62 5.19 1.79 -1.13
CA LEU A 62 5.94 1.83 -2.39
C LEU A 62 5.65 0.60 -3.25
N PHE A 63 5.56 -0.58 -2.64
CA PHE A 63 5.13 -1.79 -3.34
C PHE A 63 3.72 -1.64 -3.91
N ALA A 64 2.76 -1.18 -3.09
CA ALA A 64 1.37 -1.03 -3.50
C ALA A 64 1.22 0.00 -4.63
N ALA A 65 1.95 1.12 -4.56
CA ALA A 65 1.97 2.15 -5.60
C ALA A 65 2.46 1.60 -6.93
N THR A 66 3.64 0.96 -6.97
CA THR A 66 4.20 0.37 -8.19
C THR A 66 3.30 -0.70 -8.80
N VAL A 67 2.59 -1.47 -7.98
CA VAL A 67 1.69 -2.52 -8.47
C VAL A 67 0.37 -1.92 -8.97
N LEU A 68 -0.28 -1.06 -8.19
CA LEU A 68 -1.64 -0.60 -8.45
C LEU A 68 -1.71 0.52 -9.49
N GLU A 69 -0.65 1.32 -9.68
CA GLU A 69 -0.56 2.28 -10.78
C GLU A 69 -0.65 1.60 -12.15
N GLN A 70 -0.15 0.36 -12.27
CA GLN A 70 -0.24 -0.46 -13.48
C GLN A 70 -1.67 -0.92 -13.79
N HIS A 71 -2.59 -0.76 -12.84
CA HIS A 71 -4.00 -1.11 -12.95
C HIS A 71 -4.92 0.12 -12.85
N GLY A 72 -4.38 1.32 -13.04
CA GLY A 72 -5.15 2.57 -13.10
C GLY A 72 -5.57 3.13 -11.74
N TYR A 73 -4.96 2.66 -10.64
CA TYR A 73 -5.12 3.30 -9.34
C TYR A 73 -4.04 4.39 -9.18
N PRO A 74 -4.42 5.67 -9.01
CA PRO A 74 -3.44 6.73 -8.79
C PRO A 74 -2.58 6.42 -7.55
N PRO A 75 -1.26 6.66 -7.61
CA PRO A 75 -0.34 6.34 -6.51
C PRO A 75 -0.43 7.37 -5.38
N LEU A 76 -1.56 7.38 -4.67
CA LEU A 76 -1.83 8.30 -3.56
C LEU A 76 -1.35 7.72 -2.24
N VAL A 77 -0.62 8.53 -1.49
CA VAL A 77 -0.13 8.20 -0.15
C VAL A 77 -0.95 8.97 0.87
N LEU A 78 -1.36 8.28 1.94
CA LEU A 78 -1.92 8.86 3.14
C LEU A 78 -0.93 8.62 4.29
N ASP A 79 -0.55 9.70 4.94
CA ASP A 79 0.33 9.67 6.12
C ASP A 79 -0.49 10.00 7.37
N LEU A 80 -0.28 9.20 8.43
CA LEU A 80 -0.90 9.36 9.73
C LEU A 80 0.21 9.51 10.78
N GLU A 81 0.31 10.69 11.38
CA GLU A 81 1.23 10.94 12.48
C GLU A 81 0.49 10.81 13.82
N SER A 82 1.03 10.01 14.74
CA SER A 82 0.55 9.89 16.11
C SER A 82 1.06 11.03 17.00
N GLN A 83 0.45 11.20 18.18
CA GLN A 83 0.88 12.24 19.14
C GLN A 83 2.34 12.07 19.61
N ASP A 84 2.83 10.83 19.65
CA ASP A 84 4.22 10.47 19.96
C ASP A 84 5.13 10.48 18.72
N LYS A 85 4.68 11.08 17.61
CA LYS A 85 5.45 11.33 16.37
C LYS A 85 5.87 10.06 15.64
N LEU A 86 5.02 9.03 15.67
CA LEU A 86 5.19 7.84 14.86
C LEU A 86 4.35 7.96 13.60
N ASP A 87 5.02 7.84 12.45
CA ASP A 87 4.35 7.83 11.16
C ASP A 87 3.78 6.46 10.82
N HIS A 88 2.61 6.46 10.22
CA HIS A 88 2.02 5.28 9.62
C HIS A 88 1.48 5.58 8.22
N VAL A 89 2.23 5.10 7.23
CA VAL A 89 2.00 5.41 5.82
C VAL A 89 1.13 4.33 5.16
N LEU A 90 0.13 4.77 4.40
CA LEU A 90 -0.90 3.95 3.78
C LEU A 90 -1.01 4.27 2.29
N PHE A 91 -1.26 3.26 1.46
CA PHE A 91 -1.68 3.49 0.08
C PHE A 91 -3.18 3.78 0.06
N LEU A 92 -3.58 4.96 -0.41
CA LEU A 92 -4.95 5.43 -0.44
C LEU A 92 -5.59 5.12 -1.79
N TYR A 93 -6.80 4.54 -1.79
CA TYR A 93 -7.55 4.31 -3.03
C TYR A 93 -9.01 4.66 -2.88
N ARG A 94 -9.65 4.92 -4.03
CA ARG A 94 -11.09 5.13 -4.14
C ARG A 94 -11.70 4.10 -5.07
N GLN A 95 -12.76 3.44 -4.63
CA GLN A 95 -13.52 2.49 -5.42
C GLN A 95 -15.01 2.76 -5.20
N ASP A 96 -15.78 2.82 -6.29
CA ASP A 96 -17.24 3.05 -6.25
C ASP A 96 -17.64 4.26 -5.38
N GLY A 97 -16.87 5.34 -5.53
CA GLY A 97 -17.07 6.60 -4.82
C GLY A 97 -16.60 6.60 -3.35
N ARG A 98 -16.10 5.48 -2.82
CA ARG A 98 -15.71 5.32 -1.41
C ARG A 98 -14.22 5.09 -1.23
N TRP A 99 -13.69 5.55 -0.09
CA TRP A 99 -12.29 5.50 0.27
C TRP A 99 -11.94 4.24 1.04
N GLY A 100 -10.78 3.67 0.73
CA GLY A 100 -10.14 2.57 1.45
C GLY A 100 -8.62 2.71 1.39
N THR A 101 -7.92 1.79 2.03
CA THR A 101 -6.45 1.81 2.11
C THR A 101 -5.84 0.42 1.99
N VAL A 102 -4.61 0.36 1.49
CA VAL A 102 -3.73 -0.80 1.58
C VAL A 102 -2.59 -0.45 2.52
N ALA A 103 -2.27 -1.34 3.47
CA ALA A 103 -1.27 -1.07 4.49
C ALA A 103 -0.62 -2.33 5.06
N ARG A 104 0.60 -2.14 5.58
CA ARG A 104 1.29 -3.08 6.45
C ARG A 104 1.65 -2.37 7.76
N SER A 105 1.32 -2.98 8.89
CA SER A 105 1.71 -2.48 10.21
C SER A 105 2.20 -3.64 11.08
N ARG A 106 2.89 -3.31 12.18
CA ARG A 106 3.17 -4.22 13.29
C ARG A 106 1.92 -4.50 14.14
N ASP A 107 0.92 -3.62 14.05
CA ASP A 107 -0.37 -3.73 14.74
C ASP A 107 -1.48 -4.14 13.75
N GLU A 108 -2.23 -5.19 14.09
CA GLU A 108 -3.36 -5.69 13.29
C GLU A 108 -4.44 -4.61 13.05
N GLY A 109 -4.70 -3.75 14.04
CA GLY A 109 -5.68 -2.66 13.95
C GLY A 109 -5.32 -1.61 12.90
N LEU A 110 -4.04 -1.50 12.54
CA LEU A 110 -3.51 -0.48 11.63
C LEU A 110 -3.31 -0.99 10.18
N HIS A 111 -3.82 -2.17 9.84
CA HIS A 111 -3.85 -2.64 8.45
C HIS A 111 -4.88 -1.91 7.57
N GLY A 112 -4.86 -2.22 6.27
CA GLY A 112 -5.69 -1.53 5.28
C GLY A 112 -7.20 -1.68 5.51
N ARG A 113 -7.94 -0.69 5.05
CA ARG A 113 -9.39 -0.58 5.17
C ARG A 113 -10.08 -0.91 3.86
N LYS A 114 -11.23 -1.58 3.94
CA LYS A 114 -12.15 -1.77 2.81
C LYS A 114 -12.68 -0.41 2.33
N PRO A 115 -13.08 -0.27 1.04
CA PRO A 115 -13.54 0.99 0.49
C PRO A 115 -15.00 1.29 0.89
N VAL A 116 -15.23 1.54 2.18
CA VAL A 116 -16.59 1.76 2.73
C VAL A 116 -16.85 3.21 3.15
N PHE A 117 -15.80 4.03 3.22
CA PHE A 117 -15.86 5.38 3.79
C PHE A 117 -16.21 6.43 2.74
N ARG A 118 -17.18 7.31 3.03
CA ARG A 118 -17.59 8.37 2.10
C ARG A 118 -16.65 9.57 2.07
N SER A 119 -15.90 9.80 3.15
CA SER A 119 -14.95 10.92 3.29
C SER A 119 -13.60 10.43 3.82
N LEU A 120 -12.53 11.15 3.49
CA LEU A 120 -11.20 10.86 4.04
C LEU A 120 -11.17 10.99 5.56
N ARG A 121 -11.88 11.97 6.13
CA ARG A 121 -12.02 12.13 7.58
C ARG A 121 -12.60 10.87 8.23
N ALA A 122 -13.67 10.30 7.68
CA ALA A 122 -14.26 9.08 8.24
C ALA A 122 -13.31 7.87 8.14
N LEU A 123 -12.56 7.76 7.05
CA LEU A 123 -11.51 6.75 6.90
C LEU A 123 -10.41 6.94 7.95
N VAL A 124 -9.88 8.15 8.11
CA VAL A 124 -8.82 8.46 9.08
C VAL A 124 -9.30 8.20 10.51
N ASN A 125 -10.50 8.64 10.87
CA ASN A 125 -11.07 8.37 12.19
C ASN A 125 -11.20 6.86 12.49
N SER A 126 -11.30 6.00 11.48
CA SER A 126 -11.36 4.54 11.68
C SER A 126 -10.03 3.92 12.14
N TYR A 127 -8.95 4.69 12.16
CA TYR A 127 -7.64 4.28 12.68
C TYR A 127 -7.38 4.73 14.12
N MET A 128 -8.28 5.53 14.68
CA MET A 128 -8.19 5.96 16.07
C MET A 128 -8.83 4.88 16.95
N ASP A 129 -8.14 4.49 18.02
CA ASP A 129 -8.80 3.78 19.12
C ASP A 129 -9.76 4.73 19.86
N PRO A 130 -10.86 4.22 20.43
CA PRO A 130 -11.81 5.02 21.22
C PRO A 130 -11.20 5.70 22.44
#